data_AF-A0A971UJQ8-F1
#
_entry.id   AF-A0A971UJQ8-F1
#
_cell.length_a   1.000
_cell.length_b   1.000
_cell.length_c   1.000
_cell.angle_alpha   90.00
_cell.angle_beta   90.00
_cell.angle_gamma   90.00
#
_symmetry.space_group_name_H-M   'P 1'
#
loop_
_entity.id
_entity.type
_entity.pdbx_description
1 polymer ?
#
loop_
_entity_poly.entity_id
_entity_poly.type
_entity_poly.pdbx_seq_one_letter_code
_entity_poly.pdbx_strand_id
1 'polypeptide(L)'
;MASHVRHGRGFSVCHRVACVLWAVPAVCLVLAGGCTGDNVPAFLAGAARDGEQLPANHIRRARLDVNNADAVFAAYVQDADWATAELTNKWFAVTGVIHSISYDPPQAPSIVLVAGDDDTAVIECTFTEADRRQASRLSPGQMVLLAGKCLGKNEHVIMRECWFYAPPTNASQKTGFDASEQARMHMWTAADGEFITQGRYVKSDLTTVTIERLDGTRVSVPLEELSSADKTFIDGRSWQVSAH
;
A
#
# COMPACT_ATOMS: atom_id res chain seq x y z
N MET A 1 -14.36 -47.89 -37.30
CA MET A 1 -13.08 -47.19 -37.57
C MET A 1 -12.63 -46.53 -36.27
N ALA A 2 -11.66 -47.14 -35.61
CA ALA A 2 -11.15 -46.71 -34.30
C ALA A 2 -9.99 -45.74 -34.49
N SER A 3 -10.00 -44.61 -33.79
CA SER A 3 -8.87 -43.66 -33.76
C SER A 3 -8.44 -43.48 -32.32
N HIS A 4 -7.24 -43.99 -32.00
CA HIS A 4 -6.56 -43.84 -30.73
C HIS A 4 -5.82 -42.49 -30.68
N VAL A 5 -6.10 -41.67 -29.67
CA VAL A 5 -5.32 -40.47 -29.36
C VAL A 5 -4.25 -40.82 -28.31
N ARG A 6 -2.98 -40.56 -28.67
CA ARG A 6 -1.78 -40.85 -27.87
C ARG A 6 -1.61 -39.83 -26.73
N HIS A 7 -1.31 -40.33 -25.53
CA HIS A 7 -0.78 -39.55 -24.41
C HIS A 7 0.69 -39.21 -24.66
N GLY A 8 1.02 -37.92 -24.65
CA GLY A 8 2.40 -37.42 -24.61
C GLY A 8 2.91 -37.35 -23.18
N ARG A 9 3.98 -38.10 -22.86
CA ARG A 9 4.74 -37.96 -21.62
C ARG A 9 5.74 -36.82 -21.78
N GLY A 10 5.59 -35.76 -20.99
CA GLY A 10 6.60 -34.71 -20.84
C GLY A 10 7.77 -35.22 -20.01
N PHE A 11 8.97 -35.19 -20.60
CA PHE A 11 10.23 -35.48 -19.92
C PHE A 11 10.61 -34.29 -19.03
N SER A 12 10.79 -34.54 -17.73
CA SER A 12 11.40 -33.60 -16.79
C SER A 12 12.92 -33.67 -16.92
N VAL A 13 13.54 -32.59 -17.40
CA VAL A 13 14.99 -32.46 -17.55
C VAL A 13 15.53 -31.87 -16.23
N CYS A 14 15.95 -32.74 -15.31
CA CYS A 14 16.75 -32.33 -14.15
C CYS A 14 18.15 -31.90 -14.63
N HIS A 15 18.44 -30.60 -14.59
CA HIS A 15 19.82 -30.11 -14.69
C HIS A 15 20.59 -30.55 -13.44
N ARG A 16 21.44 -31.57 -13.59
CA ARG A 16 22.47 -31.91 -12.61
C ARG A 16 23.61 -30.92 -12.73
N VAL A 17 23.72 -30.00 -11.77
CA VAL A 17 24.93 -29.20 -11.55
C VAL A 17 26.04 -30.16 -11.12
N ALA A 18 27.05 -30.32 -11.98
CA ALA A 18 28.25 -31.06 -11.66
C ALA A 18 29.17 -30.19 -10.79
N CYS A 19 29.23 -30.49 -9.49
CA CYS A 19 30.27 -29.96 -8.61
C CYS A 19 31.61 -30.60 -8.97
N VAL A 20 32.52 -29.82 -9.54
CA VAL A 20 33.92 -30.19 -9.72
C VAL A 20 34.62 -30.05 -8.36
N LEU A 21 34.76 -31.17 -7.66
CA LEU A 21 35.54 -31.29 -6.42
C LEU A 21 37.03 -31.39 -6.76
N TRP A 22 37.79 -30.33 -6.48
CA TRP A 22 39.24 -30.42 -6.34
C TRP A 22 39.55 -31.01 -4.96
N ALA A 23 40.26 -32.13 -4.94
CA ALA A 23 40.69 -32.82 -3.73
C ALA A 23 41.79 -32.02 -3.02
N VAL A 24 41.46 -31.41 -1.89
CA VAL A 24 42.42 -30.93 -0.89
C VAL A 24 42.35 -31.88 0.31
N PRO A 25 43.48 -32.40 0.83
CA PRO A 25 43.44 -33.31 1.97
C PRO A 25 43.21 -32.57 3.29
N ALA A 26 42.31 -33.12 4.09
CA ALA A 26 42.24 -33.00 5.55
C ALA A 26 41.80 -31.65 6.16
N VAL A 27 40.51 -31.32 6.01
CA VAL A 27 39.69 -30.78 7.11
C VAL A 27 38.30 -31.43 7.01
N CYS A 28 37.97 -32.34 7.94
CA CYS A 28 36.59 -32.81 8.10
C CYS A 28 35.77 -31.70 8.77
N LEU A 29 35.33 -30.73 7.98
CA LEU A 29 34.27 -29.82 8.41
C LEU A 29 32.94 -30.57 8.26
N VAL A 30 32.40 -31.07 9.36
CA VAL A 30 31.04 -31.60 9.40
C VAL A 30 30.09 -30.39 9.32
N LEU A 31 29.71 -30.01 8.10
CA LEU A 31 28.59 -29.09 7.90
C LEU A 31 27.30 -29.88 8.05
N ALA A 32 26.72 -29.84 9.24
CA ALA A 32 25.32 -30.18 9.45
C ALA A 32 24.46 -29.08 8.80
N GLY A 33 24.26 -29.19 7.49
CA GLY A 33 23.32 -28.35 6.75
C GLY A 33 21.89 -28.80 7.02
N GLY A 34 21.29 -28.32 8.11
CA GLY A 34 19.85 -28.35 8.28
C GLY A 34 19.22 -27.36 7.30
N CYS A 35 18.48 -27.86 6.31
CA CYS A 35 17.61 -27.03 5.48
C CYS A 35 16.35 -26.66 6.28
N THR A 36 16.47 -25.78 7.28
CA THR A 36 15.31 -25.06 7.81
C THR A 36 15.10 -23.86 6.90
N GLY A 37 14.22 -24.03 5.92
CA GLY A 37 13.82 -22.99 4.97
C GLY A 37 12.94 -21.94 5.63
N ASP A 38 13.48 -21.19 6.58
CA ASP A 38 12.80 -20.03 7.18
C ASP A 38 13.12 -18.77 6.34
N ASN A 39 12.75 -18.80 5.06
CA ASN A 39 12.76 -17.58 4.23
C ASN A 39 11.44 -16.84 4.42
N VAL A 40 11.15 -16.39 5.65
CA VAL A 40 10.05 -15.44 5.87
C VAL A 40 10.50 -14.10 5.30
N PRO A 41 9.75 -13.47 4.38
CA PRO A 41 10.14 -12.18 3.82
C PRO A 41 10.26 -11.13 4.95
N ALA A 42 11.45 -10.54 5.07
CA ALA A 42 11.83 -9.60 6.13
C ALA A 42 10.98 -8.31 6.21
N PHE A 43 10.06 -8.11 5.27
CA PHE A 43 9.22 -6.93 5.17
C PHE A 43 8.01 -6.94 6.13
N LEU A 44 7.63 -8.10 6.69
CA LEU A 44 6.49 -8.23 7.61
C LEU A 44 6.89 -8.26 9.10
N ALA A 45 8.11 -7.83 9.46
CA ALA A 45 8.60 -7.86 10.85
C ALA A 45 7.97 -6.80 11.79
N GLY A 46 6.93 -6.08 11.35
CA GLY A 46 6.09 -5.26 12.20
C GLY A 46 5.13 -6.14 12.99
N ALA A 47 5.23 -6.14 14.33
CA ALA A 47 4.29 -6.87 15.17
C ALA A 47 2.88 -6.26 15.04
N ALA A 48 2.06 -6.85 14.17
CA ALA A 48 0.66 -6.50 14.04
C ALA A 48 -0.05 -6.71 15.38
N ARG A 49 -0.79 -5.69 15.83
CA ARG A 49 -1.39 -5.66 17.16
C ARG A 49 -2.62 -6.57 17.22
N ASP A 50 -2.59 -7.55 18.11
CA ASP A 50 -3.68 -8.51 18.31
C ASP A 50 -4.91 -7.88 19.01
N GLY A 51 -6.08 -8.18 18.45
CA GLY A 51 -7.26 -8.59 19.21
C GLY A 51 -8.10 -7.55 19.96
N GLU A 52 -7.64 -6.33 20.21
CA GLU A 52 -8.46 -5.38 20.95
C GLU A 52 -9.47 -4.66 20.03
N GLN A 53 -10.75 -4.71 20.40
CA GLN A 53 -11.84 -4.00 19.73
C GLN A 53 -11.67 -2.50 19.98
N LEU A 54 -10.71 -1.91 19.27
CA LEU A 54 -10.43 -0.49 19.34
C LEU A 54 -11.63 0.26 18.75
N PRO A 55 -12.16 1.30 19.43
CA PRO A 55 -13.25 2.10 18.87
C PRO A 55 -12.81 2.66 17.52
N ALA A 56 -13.71 2.70 16.54
CA ALA A 56 -13.42 3.05 15.13
C ALA A 56 -12.57 4.34 14.96
N ASN A 57 -12.65 5.26 15.92
CA ASN A 57 -11.89 6.51 15.93
C ASN A 57 -10.42 6.37 16.41
N HIS A 58 -10.09 5.35 17.21
CA HIS A 58 -8.74 5.10 17.71
C HIS A 58 -7.85 4.37 16.69
N ILE A 59 -8.41 3.48 15.88
CA ILE A 59 -7.65 2.73 14.85
C ILE A 59 -7.14 3.67 13.76
N ARG A 60 -7.92 4.71 13.41
CA ARG A 60 -7.51 5.73 12.43
C ARG A 60 -6.23 6.49 12.82
N ARG A 61 -5.78 6.40 14.08
CA ARG A 61 -4.54 7.03 14.56
C ARG A 61 -3.40 6.05 14.86
N ALA A 62 -3.65 4.74 14.78
CA ALA A 62 -2.60 3.76 15.00
C ALA A 62 -1.60 3.76 13.83
N ARG A 63 -0.32 3.55 14.15
CA ARG A 63 0.69 3.22 13.14
C ARG A 63 0.37 1.81 12.67
N LEU A 64 -0.14 1.71 11.44
CA LEU A 64 -0.39 0.43 10.79
C LEU A 64 0.81 0.09 9.93
N ASP A 65 1.15 -1.19 9.88
CA ASP A 65 2.14 -1.67 8.93
C ASP A 65 1.57 -1.49 7.52
N VAL A 66 2.34 -0.80 6.68
CA VAL A 66 1.97 -0.50 5.29
C VAL A 66 2.60 -1.57 4.42
N ASN A 67 1.74 -2.36 3.79
CA ASN A 67 2.14 -3.46 2.93
C ASN A 67 1.79 -3.19 1.47
N ASN A 68 2.58 -3.73 0.53
CA ASN A 68 2.13 -3.80 -0.87
C ASN A 68 1.12 -4.96 -1.00
N ALA A 69 0.05 -4.75 -1.76
CA ALA A 69 -0.93 -5.79 -2.09
C ALA A 69 -0.25 -7.09 -2.57
N ASP A 70 0.75 -6.98 -3.46
CA ASP A 70 1.53 -8.11 -3.99
C ASP A 70 2.18 -8.92 -2.86
N ALA A 71 2.76 -8.23 -1.87
CA ALA A 71 3.44 -8.86 -0.75
C ALA A 71 2.47 -9.58 0.19
N VAL A 72 1.29 -9.00 0.42
CA VAL A 72 0.22 -9.61 1.22
C VAL A 72 -0.27 -10.90 0.55
N PHE A 73 -0.51 -10.86 -0.76
CA PHE A 73 -0.96 -12.06 -1.48
C PHE A 73 0.14 -13.13 -1.56
N ALA A 74 1.38 -12.73 -1.84
CA ALA A 74 2.53 -13.63 -1.89
C ALA A 74 2.74 -14.38 -0.57
N ALA A 75 2.50 -13.74 0.58
CA ALA A 75 2.53 -14.40 1.89
C ALA A 75 1.58 -15.59 1.97
N TYR A 76 0.34 -15.45 1.50
CA TYR A 76 -0.63 -16.55 1.46
C TYR A 76 -0.30 -17.64 0.44
N VAL A 77 0.38 -17.30 -0.66
CA VAL A 77 0.84 -18.28 -1.65
C VAL A 77 2.01 -19.10 -1.09
N GLN A 78 2.90 -18.45 -0.34
CA GLN A 78 4.08 -19.07 0.24
C GLN A 78 3.74 -19.97 1.44
N ASP A 79 2.96 -19.46 2.39
CA ASP A 79 2.56 -20.19 3.60
C ASP A 79 1.20 -19.66 4.09
N ALA A 80 0.14 -20.38 3.74
CA ALA A 80 -1.23 -19.97 4.05
C ALA A 80 -1.54 -20.08 5.56
N ASP A 81 -0.94 -21.02 6.28
CA ASP A 81 -1.17 -21.21 7.71
C ASP A 81 -0.51 -20.09 8.51
N TRP A 82 0.74 -19.76 8.16
CA TRP A 82 1.45 -18.61 8.74
C TRP A 82 0.73 -17.30 8.43
N ALA A 83 0.38 -17.05 7.16
CA ALA A 83 -0.29 -15.82 6.77
C ALA A 83 -1.67 -15.67 7.45
N THR A 84 -2.39 -16.79 7.62
CA THR A 84 -3.65 -16.80 8.37
C THR A 84 -3.40 -16.39 9.83
N ALA A 85 -2.42 -16.99 10.50
CA ALA A 85 -2.08 -16.65 11.88
C ALA A 85 -1.62 -15.19 12.04
N GLU A 86 -0.85 -14.67 11.07
CA GLU A 86 -0.25 -13.34 11.17
C GLU A 86 -1.12 -12.20 10.66
N LEU A 87 -2.05 -12.44 9.73
CA LEU A 87 -2.81 -11.37 9.10
C LEU A 87 -4.30 -11.41 9.47
N THR A 88 -4.86 -12.59 9.73
CA THR A 88 -6.30 -12.72 9.99
C THR A 88 -6.68 -12.05 11.30
N ASN A 89 -7.78 -11.30 11.26
CA ASN A 89 -8.28 -10.46 12.34
C ASN A 89 -7.37 -9.30 12.76
N LYS A 90 -6.28 -9.03 12.03
CA LYS A 90 -5.41 -7.89 12.29
C LYS A 90 -5.73 -6.72 11.37
N TRP A 91 -5.44 -5.52 11.85
CA TRP A 91 -5.56 -4.29 11.07
C TRP A 91 -4.22 -3.97 10.43
N PHE A 92 -4.22 -3.72 9.13
CA PHE A 92 -3.04 -3.22 8.43
C PHE A 92 -3.46 -2.30 7.28
N ALA A 93 -2.47 -1.59 6.73
CA ALA A 93 -2.65 -0.78 5.54
C ALA A 93 -2.02 -1.46 4.33
N VAL A 94 -2.63 -1.29 3.18
CA VAL A 94 -2.22 -1.88 1.91
C VAL A 94 -2.19 -0.82 0.82
N THR A 95 -1.08 -0.74 0.09
CA THR A 95 -0.99 0.01 -1.16
C THR A 95 -1.29 -0.90 -2.34
N GLY A 96 -2.09 -0.44 -3.29
CA GLY A 96 -2.39 -1.18 -4.49
C GLY A 96 -3.07 -0.32 -5.56
N VAL A 97 -3.10 -0.84 -6.77
CA VAL A 97 -3.83 -0.23 -7.90
C VAL A 97 -5.24 -0.81 -7.94
N ILE A 98 -6.24 0.05 -8.09
CA ILE A 98 -7.64 -0.37 -8.19
C ILE A 98 -7.84 -1.12 -9.51
N HIS A 99 -8.23 -2.39 -9.42
CA HIS A 99 -8.65 -3.20 -10.56
C HIS A 99 -10.10 -2.87 -10.95
N SER A 100 -10.99 -3.00 -9.98
CA SER A 100 -12.43 -2.82 -10.17
C SER A 100 -13.08 -2.26 -8.91
N ILE A 101 -14.26 -1.68 -9.09
CA ILE A 101 -15.08 -1.14 -8.00
C ILE A 101 -16.48 -1.70 -8.18
N SER A 102 -16.98 -2.43 -7.19
CA SER A 102 -18.35 -2.94 -7.19
C SER A 102 -19.26 -2.11 -6.28
N TYR A 103 -20.46 -1.86 -6.78
CA TYR A 103 -21.57 -1.29 -6.04
C TYR A 103 -22.74 -2.25 -6.19
N ASP A 104 -22.87 -3.19 -5.26
CA ASP A 104 -23.97 -4.15 -5.25
C ASP A 104 -24.96 -3.81 -4.12
N PRO A 105 -25.95 -2.92 -4.31
CA PRO A 105 -26.97 -2.68 -3.29
C PRO A 105 -27.68 -3.97 -2.88
N PRO A 106 -27.97 -4.20 -1.59
CA PRO A 106 -27.84 -3.30 -0.44
C PRO A 106 -26.44 -3.30 0.21
N GLN A 107 -25.47 -3.96 -0.39
CA GLN A 107 -24.14 -4.15 0.17
C GLN A 107 -23.33 -2.84 0.14
N ALA A 108 -22.35 -2.77 1.03
CA ALA A 108 -21.41 -1.66 1.04
C ALA A 108 -20.48 -1.76 -0.18
N PRO A 109 -19.97 -0.64 -0.72
CA PRO A 109 -19.11 -0.69 -1.88
C PRO A 109 -17.83 -1.48 -1.57
N SER A 110 -17.40 -2.29 -2.54
CA SER A 110 -16.14 -3.01 -2.48
C SER A 110 -15.19 -2.56 -3.57
N ILE A 111 -13.91 -2.52 -3.24
CA ILE A 111 -12.82 -2.17 -4.16
C ILE A 111 -11.90 -3.36 -4.24
N VAL A 112 -11.58 -3.77 -5.45
CA VAL A 112 -10.63 -4.86 -5.71
C VAL A 112 -9.30 -4.24 -6.09
N LEU A 113 -8.26 -4.54 -5.32
CA LEU A 113 -6.88 -4.14 -5.62
C LEU A 113 -6.17 -5.28 -6.33
N VAL A 114 -5.40 -4.96 -7.36
CA VAL A 114 -4.48 -5.93 -8.00
C VAL A 114 -3.34 -6.23 -7.04
N ALA A 115 -2.98 -7.51 -6.89
CA ALA A 115 -1.86 -8.01 -6.13
C ALA A 115 -1.01 -8.97 -6.99
N GLY A 116 -0.18 -8.42 -7.88
CA GLY A 116 0.72 -9.15 -8.77
C GLY A 116 0.33 -9.05 -10.25
N ASP A 117 0.91 -9.92 -11.08
CA ASP A 117 0.67 -9.94 -12.53
C ASP A 117 -0.56 -10.79 -12.93
N ASP A 118 -1.12 -11.55 -12.00
CA ASP A 118 -2.25 -12.47 -12.20
C ASP A 118 -3.56 -11.79 -11.79
N ASP A 119 -4.59 -11.88 -12.64
CA ASP A 119 -5.91 -11.29 -12.39
C ASP A 119 -6.68 -11.98 -11.26
N THR A 120 -6.25 -13.17 -10.84
CA THR A 120 -6.77 -13.90 -9.69
C THR A 120 -6.16 -13.46 -8.37
N ALA A 121 -4.99 -12.80 -8.41
CA ALA A 121 -4.29 -12.35 -7.23
C ALA A 121 -4.78 -10.96 -6.84
N VAL A 122 -5.84 -10.92 -6.02
CA VAL A 122 -6.49 -9.67 -5.64
C VAL A 122 -6.75 -9.56 -4.14
N ILE A 123 -6.92 -8.32 -3.69
CA ILE A 123 -7.37 -7.98 -2.34
C ILE A 123 -8.69 -7.23 -2.46
N GLU A 124 -9.75 -7.78 -1.89
CA GLU A 124 -11.05 -7.12 -1.82
C GLU A 124 -11.15 -6.30 -0.54
N CYS A 125 -11.39 -5.01 -0.69
CA CYS A 125 -11.58 -4.05 0.39
C CYS A 125 -13.04 -3.59 0.44
N THR A 126 -13.81 -4.06 1.42
CA THR A 126 -15.18 -3.59 1.67
C THR A 126 -15.19 -2.36 2.58
N PHE A 127 -15.82 -1.28 2.13
CA PHE A 127 -15.96 -0.03 2.89
C PHE A 127 -17.18 -0.06 3.80
N THR A 128 -17.25 0.90 4.73
CA THR A 128 -18.49 1.15 5.49
C THR A 128 -19.42 2.09 4.70
N GLU A 129 -20.70 2.17 5.11
CA GLU A 129 -21.65 3.13 4.54
C GLU A 129 -21.16 4.59 4.69
N ALA A 130 -20.48 4.91 5.79
CA ALA A 130 -19.99 6.26 6.06
C ALA A 130 -18.89 6.68 5.05
N ASP A 131 -18.10 5.73 4.59
CA ASP A 131 -16.98 5.98 3.67
C ASP A 131 -17.40 5.82 2.18
N ARG A 132 -18.66 5.44 1.89
CA ARG A 132 -19.19 5.23 0.52
C ARG A 132 -18.97 6.41 -0.41
N ARG A 133 -19.14 7.64 0.07
CA ARG A 133 -18.95 8.87 -0.73
C ARG A 133 -17.50 9.10 -1.16
N GLN A 134 -16.54 8.57 -0.40
CA GLN A 134 -15.12 8.67 -0.74
C GLN A 134 -14.77 7.59 -1.77
N ALA A 135 -15.26 6.36 -1.56
CA ALA A 135 -15.10 5.27 -2.52
C ALA A 135 -15.69 5.62 -3.90
N SER A 136 -16.82 6.33 -3.94
CA SER A 136 -17.49 6.77 -5.19
C SER A 136 -16.71 7.76 -6.05
N ARG A 137 -15.57 8.28 -5.56
CA ARG A 137 -14.71 9.20 -6.30
C ARG A 137 -13.51 8.51 -6.94
N LEU A 138 -13.33 7.23 -6.65
CA LEU A 138 -12.21 6.46 -7.17
C LEU A 138 -12.49 5.93 -8.58
N SER A 139 -11.43 5.60 -9.29
CA SER A 139 -11.48 5.01 -10.61
C SER A 139 -10.51 3.83 -10.73
N PRO A 140 -10.83 2.81 -11.53
CA PRO A 140 -9.86 1.78 -11.92
C PRO A 140 -8.56 2.40 -12.45
N GLY A 141 -7.43 1.76 -12.15
CA GLY A 141 -6.09 2.25 -12.48
C GLY A 141 -5.49 3.23 -11.48
N GLN A 142 -6.26 3.74 -10.52
CA GLN A 142 -5.74 4.64 -9.48
C GLN A 142 -4.96 3.87 -8.41
N MET A 143 -3.76 4.36 -8.07
CA MET A 143 -3.01 3.90 -6.90
C MET A 143 -3.64 4.45 -5.62
N VAL A 144 -3.89 3.58 -4.63
CA VAL A 144 -4.48 3.94 -3.33
C VAL A 144 -3.74 3.29 -2.17
N LEU A 145 -3.92 3.88 -0.99
CA LEU A 145 -3.47 3.33 0.29
C LEU A 145 -4.70 3.17 1.20
N LEU A 146 -5.12 1.93 1.40
CA LEU A 146 -6.31 1.57 2.18
C LEU A 146 -5.89 0.87 3.46
N ALA A 147 -6.57 1.11 4.55
CA ALA A 147 -6.43 0.30 5.76
C ALA A 147 -7.76 -0.38 6.07
N GLY A 148 -7.68 -1.56 6.68
CA GLY A 148 -8.85 -2.36 7.00
C GLY A 148 -8.48 -3.57 7.85
N LYS A 149 -9.50 -4.30 8.32
CA LYS A 149 -9.31 -5.54 9.07
C LYS A 149 -9.29 -6.70 8.10
N CYS A 150 -8.19 -7.44 8.07
CA CYS A 150 -8.10 -8.64 7.25
C CYS A 150 -8.91 -9.78 7.87
N LEU A 151 -9.68 -10.48 7.05
CA LEU A 151 -10.50 -11.62 7.45
C LEU A 151 -9.95 -12.96 6.99
N GLY A 152 -8.79 -12.96 6.33
CA GLY A 152 -8.17 -14.15 5.75
C GLY A 152 -8.27 -14.16 4.23
N LYS A 153 -7.94 -15.32 3.65
CA LYS A 153 -8.05 -15.59 2.22
C LYS A 153 -9.16 -16.60 1.95
N ASN A 154 -10.09 -16.23 1.06
CA ASN A 154 -11.08 -17.12 0.49
C ASN A 154 -11.15 -16.84 -1.02
N GLU A 155 -10.39 -17.62 -1.81
CA GLU A 155 -10.01 -17.33 -3.21
C GLU A 155 -9.11 -16.09 -3.35
N HIS A 156 -9.53 -14.95 -2.79
CA HIS A 156 -8.78 -13.70 -2.67
C HIS A 156 -8.65 -13.28 -1.19
N VAL A 157 -7.79 -12.29 -0.90
CA VAL A 157 -7.66 -11.75 0.46
C VAL A 157 -8.80 -10.77 0.72
N ILE A 158 -9.51 -10.93 1.83
CA ILE A 158 -10.68 -10.10 2.16
C ILE A 158 -10.34 -9.15 3.30
N MET A 159 -10.58 -7.86 3.09
CA MET A 159 -10.49 -6.80 4.10
C MET A 159 -11.84 -6.14 4.28
N ARG A 160 -12.24 -5.87 5.53
CA ARG A 160 -13.48 -5.17 5.87
C ARG A 160 -13.22 -3.90 6.65
N GLU A 161 -14.26 -3.07 6.69
CA GLU A 161 -14.25 -1.76 7.34
C GLU A 161 -13.11 -0.91 6.79
N CYS A 162 -12.94 -0.92 5.47
CA CYS A 162 -11.82 -0.24 4.84
C CYS A 162 -12.01 1.28 4.86
N TRP A 163 -10.91 2.02 5.05
CA TRP A 163 -10.85 3.46 4.92
C TRP A 163 -9.54 3.89 4.24
N PHE A 164 -9.51 5.14 3.77
CA PHE A 164 -8.31 5.73 3.21
C PHE A 164 -7.28 6.01 4.31
N TYR A 165 -6.12 5.35 4.23
CA TYR A 165 -5.08 5.52 5.23
C TYR A 165 -4.12 6.63 4.83
N ALA A 166 -3.99 7.62 5.71
CA ALA A 166 -2.96 8.64 5.62
C ALA A 166 -1.86 8.27 6.64
N PRO A 167 -0.72 7.71 6.22
CA PRO A 167 0.32 7.31 7.14
C PRO A 167 0.82 8.53 7.91
N PRO A 168 1.16 8.38 9.21
CA PRO A 168 1.78 9.45 9.95
C PRO A 168 3.08 9.81 9.23
N THR A 169 3.16 11.03 8.72
CA THR A 169 4.31 11.48 7.96
C THR A 169 5.49 11.63 8.91
N ASN A 170 6.70 11.21 8.50
CA ASN A 170 7.90 11.27 9.35
C ASN A 170 8.22 12.69 9.86
N ALA A 171 7.64 13.72 9.23
CA ALA A 171 7.63 15.09 9.73
C ALA A 171 7.06 15.20 11.16
N SER A 172 6.06 14.39 11.52
CA SER A 172 5.51 14.39 12.88
C SER A 172 6.45 13.79 13.93
N GLN A 173 7.37 12.89 13.53
CA GLN A 173 8.30 12.25 14.46
C GLN A 173 9.63 13.01 14.65
N LYS A 174 10.06 13.84 13.69
CA LYS A 174 11.40 14.47 13.76
C LYS A 174 11.41 15.91 14.29
N THR A 175 10.30 16.65 14.26
CA THR A 175 10.34 18.10 14.49
C THR A 175 9.48 18.61 15.64
N GLY A 176 8.79 17.76 16.41
CA GLY A 176 7.82 18.25 17.40
C GLY A 176 6.73 19.10 16.72
N PHE A 177 6.37 18.74 15.48
CA PHE A 177 5.32 19.41 14.73
C PHE A 177 3.97 19.08 15.34
N ASP A 178 3.39 20.09 15.97
CA ASP A 178 2.06 20.07 16.54
C ASP A 178 0.99 19.74 15.48
N ALA A 179 -0.09 19.07 15.88
CA ALA A 179 -1.18 18.65 14.99
C ALA A 179 -1.83 19.85 14.26
N SER A 180 -1.65 21.06 14.78
CA SER A 180 -2.00 22.34 14.15
C SER A 180 -1.26 22.57 12.81
N GLU A 181 -0.07 22.01 12.61
CA GLU A 181 0.69 22.10 11.35
C GLU A 181 0.23 21.06 10.32
N GLN A 182 -0.23 19.87 10.74
CA GLN A 182 -0.84 18.89 9.83
C GLN A 182 -2.16 19.40 9.23
N ALA A 183 -2.93 20.20 9.99
CA ALA A 183 -4.09 20.92 9.47
C ALA A 183 -3.75 21.98 8.39
N ARG A 184 -2.46 22.27 8.18
CA ARG A 184 -1.97 23.19 7.14
C ARG A 184 -1.48 22.49 5.87
N MET A 185 -1.55 21.16 5.83
CA MET A 185 -1.24 20.38 4.62
C MET A 185 -2.36 20.53 3.60
N HIS A 186 -1.99 20.80 2.35
CA HIS A 186 -2.92 20.95 1.24
C HIS A 186 -2.57 19.94 0.13
N MET A 187 -3.58 19.50 -0.61
CA MET A 187 -3.37 18.64 -1.77
C MET A 187 -3.26 19.54 -3.01
N TRP A 188 -2.07 19.63 -3.56
CA TRP A 188 -1.77 20.44 -4.74
C TRP A 188 -1.98 19.59 -5.98
N THR A 189 -2.66 20.18 -6.95
CA THR A 189 -3.04 19.54 -8.21
C THR A 189 -2.53 20.41 -9.34
N ALA A 190 -1.84 19.78 -10.31
CA ALA A 190 -1.45 20.48 -11.52
C ALA A 190 -2.68 20.87 -12.36
N ALA A 191 -2.51 21.82 -13.28
CA ALA A 191 -3.57 22.34 -14.13
C ALA A 191 -4.16 21.28 -15.06
N ASP A 192 -3.33 20.30 -15.44
CA ASP A 192 -3.73 19.11 -16.22
C ASP A 192 -4.42 18.02 -15.38
N GLY A 193 -4.30 18.09 -14.05
CA GLY A 193 -4.79 17.07 -13.13
C GLY A 193 -3.96 15.78 -13.08
N GLU A 194 -2.90 15.66 -13.86
CA GLU A 194 -2.06 14.44 -13.90
C GLU A 194 -1.14 14.34 -12.69
N PHE A 195 -0.68 15.50 -12.18
CA PHE A 195 0.20 15.55 -11.03
C PHE A 195 -0.52 16.01 -9.76
N ILE A 196 -0.53 15.13 -8.76
CA ILE A 196 -1.10 15.40 -7.43
C ILE A 196 0.00 15.24 -6.39
N THR A 197 0.22 16.24 -5.56
CA THR A 197 1.20 16.17 -4.47
C THR A 197 0.65 16.77 -3.18
N GLN A 198 0.93 16.12 -2.06
CA GLN A 198 0.57 16.66 -0.75
C GLN A 198 1.74 17.49 -0.20
N GLY A 199 1.45 18.74 0.16
CA GLY A 199 2.49 19.65 0.63
C GLY A 199 1.95 20.82 1.44
N ARG A 200 2.83 21.47 2.19
CA ARG A 200 2.54 22.71 2.92
C ARG A 200 2.87 23.91 2.05
N TYR A 201 1.95 24.88 2.00
CA TYR A 201 2.24 26.19 1.44
C TYR A 201 3.33 26.88 2.27
N VAL A 202 4.43 27.29 1.63
CA VAL A 202 5.51 28.04 2.30
C VAL A 202 5.39 29.53 2.00
N LYS A 203 5.36 29.89 0.72
CA LYS A 203 5.24 31.26 0.22
C LYS A 203 4.80 31.23 -1.25
N SER A 204 4.31 32.34 -1.76
CA SER A 204 4.16 32.59 -3.19
C SER A 204 4.69 33.97 -3.55
N ASP A 205 5.02 34.12 -4.82
CA ASP A 205 5.18 35.41 -5.48
C ASP A 205 4.12 35.54 -6.59
N LEU A 206 4.31 36.49 -7.50
CA LEU A 206 3.37 36.75 -8.61
C LEU A 206 3.29 35.61 -9.63
N THR A 207 4.27 34.70 -9.64
CA THR A 207 4.47 33.71 -10.69
C THR A 207 4.61 32.29 -10.17
N THR A 208 5.03 32.11 -8.92
CA THR A 208 5.33 30.79 -8.36
C THR A 208 4.79 30.62 -6.95
N VAL A 209 4.49 29.38 -6.58
CA VAL A 209 4.28 28.95 -5.20
C VAL A 209 5.41 28.03 -4.78
N THR A 210 5.90 28.20 -3.56
CA THR A 210 6.83 27.26 -2.92
C THR A 210 6.04 26.33 -2.01
N ILE A 211 6.10 25.04 -2.30
CA ILE A 211 5.45 23.97 -1.57
C ILE A 211 6.52 23.12 -0.88
N GLU A 212 6.38 22.90 0.42
CA GLU A 212 7.22 21.96 1.17
C GLU A 212 6.51 20.61 1.24
N ARG A 213 7.12 19.58 0.64
CA ARG A 213 6.60 18.22 0.61
C ARG A 213 6.81 17.53 1.96
N LEU A 214 6.21 16.36 2.12
CA LEU A 214 6.27 15.54 3.33
C LEU A 214 7.68 15.07 3.73
N ASP A 215 8.57 14.95 2.75
CA ASP A 215 9.98 14.61 2.95
C ASP A 215 10.83 15.82 3.38
N GLY A 216 10.22 17.01 3.49
CA GLY A 216 10.88 18.27 3.82
C GLY A 216 11.54 18.96 2.62
N THR A 217 11.47 18.36 1.41
CA THR A 217 11.94 19.01 0.19
C THR A 217 11.03 20.16 -0.19
N ARG A 218 11.60 21.22 -0.77
CA ARG A 218 10.86 22.37 -1.27
C ARG A 218 10.85 22.37 -2.78
N VAL A 219 9.66 22.56 -3.34
CA VAL A 219 9.46 22.64 -4.79
C VAL A 219 8.77 23.96 -5.10
N SER A 220 9.31 24.67 -6.07
CA SER A 220 8.68 25.85 -6.66
C SER A 220 7.87 25.40 -7.86
N VAL A 221 6.57 25.69 -7.85
CA VAL A 221 5.63 25.36 -8.91
C VAL A 221 5.11 26.67 -9.52
N PRO A 222 5.20 26.87 -10.84
CA PRO A 222 4.56 28.00 -11.51
C PRO A 222 3.07 28.04 -11.24
N LEU A 223 2.53 29.21 -10.93
CA LEU A 223 1.09 29.38 -10.65
C LEU A 223 0.25 28.93 -11.83
N GLU A 224 0.70 29.17 -13.07
CA GLU A 224 -0.01 28.75 -14.28
C GLU A 224 -0.21 27.22 -14.36
N GLU A 225 0.75 26.45 -13.85
CA GLU A 225 0.73 24.99 -13.78
C GLU A 225 -0.15 24.44 -12.65
N LEU A 226 -0.75 25.28 -11.80
CA LEU A 226 -1.66 24.83 -10.76
C LEU A 226 -3.12 24.78 -11.23
N SER A 227 -3.89 23.88 -10.62
CA SER A 227 -5.34 23.83 -10.76
C SER A 227 -6.00 25.15 -10.33
N SER A 228 -7.17 25.45 -10.88
CA SER A 228 -7.96 26.62 -10.49
C SER A 228 -8.35 26.62 -9.00
N ALA A 229 -8.54 25.43 -8.42
CA ALA A 229 -8.83 25.28 -7.00
C ALA A 229 -7.63 25.70 -6.13
N ASP A 230 -6.42 25.33 -6.52
CA ASP A 230 -5.19 25.67 -5.78
C ASP A 230 -4.83 27.15 -5.92
N LYS A 231 -5.06 27.73 -7.11
CA LYS A 231 -4.96 29.19 -7.32
C LYS A 231 -5.88 29.94 -6.35
N THR A 232 -7.14 29.51 -6.24
CA THR A 232 -8.12 30.10 -5.32
C THR A 232 -7.71 29.95 -3.85
N PHE A 233 -7.13 28.80 -3.49
CA PHE A 233 -6.60 28.55 -2.15
C PHE A 233 -5.46 29.52 -1.77
N ILE A 234 -4.54 29.79 -2.71
CA ILE A 234 -3.44 30.74 -2.51
C ILE A 234 -3.99 32.17 -2.34
N ASP A 235 -4.90 32.60 -3.22
CA ASP A 235 -5.50 33.93 -3.18
C ASP A 235 -6.18 34.21 -1.84
N GLY A 236 -6.89 33.20 -1.31
CA GLY A 236 -7.55 33.25 0.00
C GLY A 236 -6.61 33.37 1.20
N ARG A 237 -5.30 33.18 1.03
CA ARG A 237 -4.27 33.27 2.09
C ARG A 237 -3.35 34.47 2.00
N SER A 238 -3.43 35.25 0.93
CA SER A 238 -2.57 36.43 0.66
C SER A 238 -2.54 37.49 1.78
N TRP A 239 -3.48 37.44 2.75
CA TRP A 239 -3.56 38.37 3.88
C TRP A 239 -2.87 37.90 5.18
N GLN A 240 -2.34 36.67 5.25
CA GLN A 240 -1.72 36.14 6.48
C GLN A 240 -0.19 36.26 6.55
N VAL A 241 0.46 36.89 5.57
CA VAL A 241 1.91 37.15 5.63
C VAL A 241 2.13 38.41 6.47
N SER A 242 2.15 38.26 7.80
CA SER A 242 2.60 39.30 8.72
C SER A 242 4.08 39.57 8.47
N ALA A 243 4.40 40.84 8.14
CA ALA A 243 5.76 41.34 7.99
C ALA A 243 6.58 41.04 9.26
N HIS A 244 7.69 40.31 9.08
CA HIS A 244 8.76 40.19 10.06
C HIS A 244 10.05 40.70 9.43
#